data_AF-A0A5B6Z8Y3-F1
#
_entry.id   AF-A0A5B6Z8Y3-F1
#
_cell.length_a   1.000
_cell.length_b   1.000
_cell.length_c   1.000
_cell.angle_alpha   90.00
_cell.angle_beta   90.00
_cell.angle_gamma   90.00
#
_symmetry.space_group_name_H-M   'P 1'
#
loop_
_entity.id
_entity.type
_entity.pdbx_description
1 polymer ?
#
loop_
_entity_poly.entity_id
_entity_poly.type
_entity_poly.pdbx_seq_one_letter_code
_entity_poly.pdbx_strand_id
1 'polypeptide(L)'
;MLLLQGGSGSVQGVLFSNIQVSEVQLPIVIDQYYCDKSKCKNQTSAVALSGITFEKIRGTYVVKPVHLACSDSLPCTEVTLTAIELQPLQERYHMYDPFCWQTFGELNAPTVPPIDCLQIGKSSSNQPQTDGDSC
;
A
#
# COMPACT_ATOMS: atom_id res chain seq x y z
N MET A 1 2.31 4.38 -7.11
CA MET A 1 1.37 5.51 -7.00
C MET A 1 1.80 6.37 -5.81
N LEU A 2 2.09 7.64 -6.05
CA LEU A 2 2.48 8.62 -5.02
C LEU A 2 1.40 9.69 -4.96
N LEU A 3 0.96 10.06 -3.75
CA LEU A 3 -0.11 11.02 -3.54
C LEU A 3 0.35 12.11 -2.58
N LEU A 4 0.13 13.36 -3.01
CA LEU A 4 0.55 14.52 -2.24
C LEU A 4 -0.18 14.59 -0.89
N GLN A 5 0.59 14.67 0.19
CA GLN A 5 0.06 14.85 1.53
C GLN A 5 -0.76 16.15 1.62
N GLY A 6 -1.95 16.06 2.21
CA GLY A 6 -2.89 17.19 2.30
C GLY A 6 -3.81 17.33 1.08
N GLY A 7 -3.64 16.50 0.05
CA GLY A 7 -4.53 16.44 -1.10
C GLY A 7 -5.96 16.04 -0.73
N SER A 8 -6.91 16.37 -1.60
CA SER A 8 -8.30 15.93 -1.50
C SER A 8 -8.75 15.38 -2.86
N GLY A 9 -9.58 14.34 -2.82
CA GLY A 9 -10.05 13.64 -4.01
C GLY A 9 -10.21 12.15 -3.75
N SER A 10 -10.56 11.41 -4.79
CA SER A 10 -10.65 9.96 -4.74
C SER A 10 -10.10 9.34 -6.01
N VAL A 11 -9.41 8.21 -5.88
CA VAL A 11 -8.96 7.37 -6.99
C VAL A 11 -9.46 5.97 -6.73
N GLN A 12 -10.19 5.42 -7.71
CA GLN A 12 -10.87 4.13 -7.57
C GLN A 12 -10.72 3.26 -8.82
N GLY A 13 -10.67 1.94 -8.64
CA GLY A 13 -10.76 0.99 -9.76
C GLY A 13 -9.51 0.97 -10.65
N VAL A 14 -8.33 1.10 -10.06
CA VAL A 14 -7.06 1.12 -10.81
C VAL A 14 -6.51 -0.29 -10.95
N LEU A 15 -6.17 -0.68 -12.17
CA LEU A 15 -5.55 -1.98 -12.47
C LEU A 15 -4.12 -1.80 -13.01
N PHE A 16 -3.16 -2.39 -12.31
CA PHE A 16 -1.80 -2.62 -12.79
C PHE A 16 -1.66 -4.11 -13.11
N SER A 17 -1.53 -4.45 -14.40
CA SER A 17 -1.48 -5.86 -14.81
C SER A 17 -0.35 -6.16 -15.79
N ASN A 18 0.19 -7.39 -15.70
CA ASN A 18 1.17 -7.94 -16.65
C ASN A 18 2.43 -7.06 -16.79
N ILE A 19 3.02 -6.69 -15.65
CA ILE A 19 4.18 -5.79 -15.58
C ILE A 19 5.44 -6.60 -15.33
N GLN A 20 6.48 -6.35 -16.12
CA GLN A 20 7.81 -6.89 -15.89
C GLN A 20 8.77 -5.79 -15.42
N VAL A 21 9.44 -6.02 -14.27
CA VAL A 21 10.41 -5.09 -13.68
C VAL A 21 11.82 -5.69 -13.68
N SER A 22 12.85 -4.85 -13.76
CA SER A 22 14.25 -5.28 -13.65
C SER A 22 15.02 -4.27 -12.82
N GLU A 23 15.71 -4.75 -11.79
CA GLU A 23 16.61 -3.94 -10.94
C GLU A 23 15.91 -2.70 -10.33
N VAL A 24 14.63 -2.83 -9.98
CA VAL A 24 13.83 -1.72 -9.42
C VAL A 24 13.98 -1.66 -7.90
N GLN A 25 14.13 -0.47 -7.32
CA GLN A 25 14.23 -0.34 -5.85
C GLN A 25 12.96 -0.82 -5.14
N LEU A 26 11.80 -0.30 -5.58
CA LEU A 26 10.48 -0.55 -5.00
C LEU A 26 9.46 -0.82 -6.14
N PRO A 27 9.22 -2.08 -6.53
CA PRO A 27 8.33 -2.40 -7.65
C PRO A 27 6.87 -2.00 -7.44
N ILE A 28 6.34 -2.20 -6.23
CA ILE A 28 4.94 -1.91 -5.89
C ILE A 28 4.94 -0.86 -4.78
N VAL A 29 4.39 0.32 -5.09
CA VAL A 29 4.33 1.45 -4.16
C VAL A 29 2.95 2.08 -4.15
N ILE A 30 2.38 2.25 -2.96
CA ILE A 30 1.35 3.24 -2.66
C ILE A 30 1.91 4.09 -1.53
N ASP A 31 2.03 5.40 -1.72
CA ASP A 31 2.50 6.31 -0.69
C ASP A 31 1.59 7.55 -0.65
N GLN A 32 0.78 7.64 0.40
CA GLN A 32 -0.09 8.80 0.69
C GLN A 32 0.60 9.91 1.48
N TYR A 33 1.85 9.70 1.89
CA TYR A 33 2.66 10.66 2.61
C TYR A 33 3.68 11.33 1.70
N TYR A 34 3.53 11.19 0.38
CA TYR A 34 4.44 11.80 -0.57
C TYR A 34 4.44 13.32 -0.43
N CYS A 35 5.64 13.87 -0.33
CA CYS A 35 5.86 15.29 -0.15
C CYS A 35 7.18 15.69 -0.82
N ASP A 36 7.10 16.67 -1.71
CA ASP A 36 8.20 17.21 -2.50
C ASP A 36 8.93 18.38 -1.82
N LYS A 37 8.49 18.77 -0.61
CA LYS A 37 9.02 19.91 0.15
C LYS A 37 9.91 19.46 1.29
N SER A 38 10.88 20.30 1.63
CA SER A 38 11.80 20.07 2.76
C SER A 38 11.12 20.01 4.13
N LYS A 39 9.90 20.53 4.25
CA LYS A 39 9.06 20.45 5.46
C LYS A 39 7.62 20.20 5.06
N CYS A 40 7.10 19.05 5.46
CA CYS A 40 5.71 18.66 5.26
C CYS A 40 4.98 18.88 6.58
N LYS A 41 3.80 19.49 6.52
CA LYS A 41 2.93 19.55 7.69
C LYS A 41 2.21 18.21 7.78
N ASN A 42 2.10 17.66 8.98
CA ASN A 42 1.20 16.54 9.22
C ASN A 42 -0.22 16.99 8.88
N GLN A 43 -0.75 16.50 7.77
CA GLN A 43 -2.12 16.74 7.34
C GLN A 43 -2.92 15.45 7.51
N THR A 44 -4.14 15.60 7.99
CA THR A 44 -5.11 14.50 8.10
C THR A 44 -5.90 14.30 6.81
N SER A 45 -5.89 15.27 5.89
CA SER A 45 -6.48 15.08 4.56
C SER A 45 -5.54 14.27 3.67
N ALA A 46 -6.12 13.26 3.01
CA ALA A 46 -5.46 12.44 2.01
C ALA A 46 -6.46 12.14 0.88
N VAL A 47 -5.94 11.69 -0.26
CA VAL A 47 -6.77 11.23 -1.38
C VAL A 47 -7.29 9.83 -1.04
N ALA A 48 -8.61 9.64 -1.06
CA ALA A 48 -9.23 8.35 -0.77
C ALA A 48 -8.91 7.33 -1.87
N LEU A 49 -8.40 6.16 -1.47
CA LEU A 49 -8.01 5.08 -2.38
C LEU A 49 -8.87 3.83 -2.15
N SER A 50 -9.49 3.34 -3.22
CA SER A 50 -10.21 2.07 -3.19
C SER A 50 -10.07 1.27 -4.49
N GLY A 51 -10.19 -0.05 -4.43
CA GLY A 51 -10.24 -0.92 -5.60
C GLY A 51 -8.96 -0.88 -6.44
N ILE A 52 -7.79 -0.96 -5.79
CA ILE A 52 -6.49 -0.95 -6.45
C ILE A 52 -6.01 -2.38 -6.63
N THR A 53 -5.81 -2.81 -7.87
CA THR A 53 -5.41 -4.19 -8.20
C THR A 53 -4.01 -4.21 -8.80
N PHE A 54 -3.14 -5.07 -8.26
CA PHE A 54 -1.86 -5.44 -8.85
C PHE A 54 -1.89 -6.91 -9.24
N GLU A 55 -1.73 -7.19 -10.53
CA GLU A 55 -1.88 -8.53 -11.09
C GLU A 55 -0.67 -8.89 -11.98
N LYS A 56 -0.11 -10.11 -11.84
CA LYS A 56 0.94 -10.63 -12.73
C LYS A 56 2.14 -9.67 -12.83
N ILE A 57 2.66 -9.25 -11.68
CA ILE A 57 3.86 -8.41 -11.62
C ILE A 57 5.06 -9.31 -11.35
N ARG A 58 6.02 -9.31 -12.27
CA ARG A 58 7.18 -10.22 -12.25
C ARG A 58 8.48 -9.47 -12.40
N GLY A 59 9.57 -9.96 -11.81
CA GLY A 59 10.89 -9.38 -12.05
C GLY A 59 11.80 -9.33 -10.85
N THR A 60 12.67 -8.32 -10.79
CA THR A 60 13.69 -8.20 -9.74
C THR A 60 13.67 -6.87 -9.00
N TYR A 61 14.03 -6.89 -7.71
CA TYR A 61 14.11 -5.71 -6.85
C TYR A 61 15.39 -5.63 -6.02
N VAL A 62 15.76 -4.43 -5.56
CA VAL A 62 17.01 -4.20 -4.80
C VAL A 62 16.82 -3.64 -3.38
N VAL A 63 15.64 -3.11 -3.01
CA VAL A 63 15.37 -2.59 -1.66
C VAL A 63 14.23 -3.31 -0.97
N LYS A 64 13.01 -3.22 -1.52
CA LYS A 64 11.81 -3.81 -0.91
C LYS A 64 10.79 -4.17 -2.00
N PRO A 65 10.13 -5.32 -1.93
CA PRO A 65 9.20 -5.75 -2.99
C PRO A 65 7.91 -4.92 -3.01
N VAL A 66 7.40 -4.53 -1.84
CA VAL A 66 6.12 -3.85 -1.65
C VAL A 66 6.21 -2.79 -0.57
N HIS A 67 5.72 -1.59 -0.86
CA HIS A 67 5.59 -0.48 0.09
C HIS A 67 4.23 0.18 -0.04
N LEU A 68 3.31 -0.14 0.88
CA LEU A 68 1.96 0.43 0.94
C LEU A 68 1.84 1.25 2.21
N ALA A 69 1.86 2.58 2.08
CA ALA A 69 1.77 3.55 3.16
C ALA A 69 0.54 4.43 2.94
N CYS A 70 -0.56 4.09 3.63
CA CYS A 70 -1.83 4.83 3.54
C CYS A 70 -2.11 5.62 4.82
N SER A 71 -2.93 6.67 4.73
CA SER A 71 -3.26 7.57 5.84
C SER A 71 -4.07 6.85 6.91
N ASP A 72 -3.80 7.16 8.18
CA ASP A 72 -4.60 6.70 9.32
C ASP A 72 -6.05 7.18 9.27
N SER A 73 -6.28 8.36 8.68
CA SER A 73 -7.63 8.94 8.53
C SER A 73 -8.39 8.40 7.31
N LEU A 74 -7.67 7.92 6.29
CA LEU A 74 -8.22 7.48 5.01
C LEU A 74 -7.42 6.26 4.53
N PRO A 75 -7.63 5.10 5.19
CA PRO A 75 -6.94 3.88 4.83
C PRO A 75 -7.26 3.47 3.39
N CYS A 76 -6.31 2.79 2.75
CA CYS A 76 -6.55 2.18 1.45
C CYS A 76 -7.43 0.94 1.62
N THR A 77 -8.50 0.85 0.82
CA THR A 77 -9.44 -0.28 0.88
C THR A 77 -9.48 -1.03 -0.44
N GLU A 78 -9.89 -2.31 -0.39
CA GLU A 78 -10.04 -3.15 -1.58
C GLU A 78 -8.75 -3.22 -2.43
N VAL A 79 -7.59 -3.31 -1.75
CA VAL A 79 -6.31 -3.51 -2.41
C VAL A 79 -6.11 -5.00 -2.71
N THR A 80 -5.99 -5.35 -3.98
CA THR A 80 -5.88 -6.74 -4.42
C THR A 80 -4.49 -7.03 -4.97
N LEU A 81 -3.82 -8.04 -4.43
CA LEU A 81 -2.53 -8.54 -4.91
C LEU A 81 -2.70 -9.95 -5.47
N THR A 82 -2.36 -10.15 -6.74
CA THR A 82 -2.50 -11.44 -7.44
C THR A 82 -1.28 -11.77 -8.27
N ALA A 83 -0.72 -12.96 -8.09
CA ALA A 83 0.41 -13.48 -8.88
C ALA A 83 1.60 -12.50 -8.93
N ILE A 84 2.10 -12.13 -7.74
CA ILE A 84 3.28 -11.26 -7.58
C ILE A 84 4.51 -12.15 -7.44
N GLU A 85 5.46 -12.03 -8.37
CA GLU A 85 6.69 -12.84 -8.44
C GLU A 85 7.92 -11.93 -8.59
N LEU A 86 8.39 -11.39 -7.47
CA LEU A 86 9.51 -10.47 -7.37
C LEU A 86 10.70 -11.17 -6.70
N GLN A 87 11.85 -11.18 -7.36
CA GLN A 87 13.07 -11.79 -6.83
C GLN A 87 14.08 -10.72 -6.37
N PRO A 88 14.71 -10.90 -5.20
CA PRO A 88 15.77 -10.00 -4.77
C PRO A 88 16.99 -10.13 -5.68
N LEU A 89 17.51 -9.00 -6.16
CA LEU A 89 18.70 -8.97 -7.01
C LEU A 89 19.97 -8.92 -6.14
N GLN A 90 20.38 -10.09 -5.66
CA GLN A 90 21.62 -10.37 -4.91
C GLN A 90 21.77 -9.62 -3.56
N GLU A 91 22.28 -10.29 -2.52
CA GLU A 91 22.44 -9.76 -1.13
C GLU A 91 23.44 -8.59 -0.99
N ARG A 92 23.82 -7.91 -2.07
CA ARG A 92 24.71 -6.74 -2.02
C ARG A 92 24.04 -5.49 -1.45
N TYR A 93 22.71 -5.50 -1.33
CA TYR A 93 21.92 -4.39 -0.81
C TYR A 93 21.19 -4.81 0.46
N HIS A 94 21.04 -3.88 1.41
CA HIS A 94 20.16 -4.09 2.56
C HIS A 94 18.71 -4.14 2.10
N MET A 95 18.17 -5.37 2.08
CA MET A 95 16.78 -5.62 1.73
C MET A 95 15.89 -5.51 2.94
N TYR A 96 14.69 -4.99 2.74
CA TYR A 96 13.66 -4.86 3.76
C TYR A 96 12.45 -5.72 3.40
N ASP A 97 11.78 -6.22 4.44
CA ASP A 97 10.52 -6.92 4.31
C ASP A 97 9.42 -6.03 3.70
N PRO A 98 8.39 -6.64 3.06
CA PRO A 98 7.20 -5.94 2.62
C PRO A 98 6.63 -5.03 3.72
N PHE A 99 6.19 -3.84 3.34
CA PHE A 99 5.60 -2.89 4.27
C PHE A 99 4.17 -2.56 3.85
N CYS A 100 3.25 -2.66 4.81
CA CYS A 100 1.87 -2.29 4.68
C CYS A 100 1.45 -1.49 5.91
N TRP A 101 0.85 -0.32 5.70
CA TRP A 101 0.28 0.51 6.74
C TRP A 101 -1.09 1.00 6.30
N GLN A 102 -2.10 0.81 7.16
CA GLN A 102 -3.49 1.22 6.90
C GLN A 102 -4.01 0.76 5.51
N THR A 103 -3.64 -0.45 5.13
CA THR A 103 -3.96 -1.02 3.81
C THR A 103 -4.75 -2.30 4.01
N PHE A 104 -5.97 -2.30 3.47
CA PHE A 104 -6.96 -3.34 3.65
C PHE A 104 -7.32 -3.97 2.31
N GLY A 105 -7.34 -5.30 2.25
CA GLY A 105 -7.50 -5.99 0.98
C GLY A 105 -7.35 -7.50 1.05
N GLU A 106 -6.95 -8.11 -0.06
CA GLU A 106 -6.82 -9.55 -0.21
C GLU A 106 -5.67 -9.97 -1.13
N LEU A 107 -5.17 -11.18 -0.86
CA LEU A 107 -4.17 -11.89 -1.66
C LEU A 107 -4.85 -13.06 -2.36
N ASN A 108 -5.02 -12.96 -3.68
CA ASN A 108 -5.78 -13.96 -4.45
C ASN A 108 -4.91 -15.10 -5.01
N ALA A 109 -3.59 -15.01 -4.85
CA ALA A 109 -2.65 -16.08 -5.17
C ALA A 109 -1.39 -15.96 -4.30
N PRO A 110 -0.62 -17.05 -4.10
CA PRO A 110 0.67 -16.99 -3.42
C PRO A 110 1.60 -15.97 -4.08
N THR A 111 2.35 -15.24 -3.26
CA THR A 111 3.32 -14.24 -3.71
C THR A 111 4.73 -14.70 -3.40
N VAL A 112 5.68 -14.29 -4.24
CA VAL A 112 7.11 -14.47 -4.02
C VAL A 112 7.73 -13.07 -4.04
N PRO A 113 8.36 -12.59 -2.95
CA PRO A 113 8.33 -13.17 -1.61
C PRO A 113 6.92 -13.14 -0.98
N PRO A 114 6.68 -13.85 0.14
CA PRO A 114 5.42 -13.74 0.90
C PRO A 114 5.16 -12.29 1.35
N ILE A 115 3.90 -11.85 1.26
CA ILE A 115 3.46 -10.51 1.66
C ILE A 115 2.42 -10.67 2.77
N ASP A 116 2.88 -10.74 4.02
CA ASP A 116 2.01 -11.06 5.17
C ASP A 116 1.50 -9.81 5.92
N CYS A 117 1.87 -8.61 5.47
CA CYS A 117 1.52 -7.35 6.14
C CYS A 117 0.14 -6.78 5.77
N LEU A 118 -0.50 -7.29 4.71
CA LEU A 118 -1.77 -6.78 4.22
C LEU A 118 -2.89 -7.15 5.20
N GLN A 119 -3.68 -6.16 5.64
CA GLN A 119 -4.77 -6.42 6.58
C GLN A 119 -5.97 -7.00 5.80
N ILE A 120 -6.33 -8.25 6.09
CA ILE A 120 -7.43 -8.94 5.41
C ILE A 120 -8.77 -8.44 5.98
N GLY A 121 -9.64 -7.93 5.11
CA GLY A 121 -10.98 -7.46 5.48
C GLY A 121 -11.23 -5.99 5.16
N LYS A 122 -12.33 -5.42 5.69
CA LYS A 122 -12.67 -4.00 5.54
C LYS A 122 -12.19 -3.22 6.77
N SER A 123 -11.67 -2.01 6.56
CA SER A 123 -11.45 -1.05 7.64
C SER A 123 -12.76 -0.88 8.41
N SER A 124 -12.80 -1.30 9.68
CA SER A 124 -13.97 -1.11 10.54
C SER A 124 -14.07 0.36 10.93
N SER A 125 -14.65 1.19 10.08
CA SER A 125 -15.15 2.49 10.50
C SER A 125 -16.45 2.28 11.29
N ASN A 126 -16.31 2.16 12.62
CA ASN A 126 -17.27 2.63 13.63
C ASN A 126 -16.77 2.31 15.05
N GLN A 127 -16.08 3.28 15.66
CA GLN A 127 -16.29 3.57 17.07
C GLN A 127 -16.29 5.09 17.24
N PRO A 128 -17.48 5.73 17.25
CA PRO A 128 -17.66 6.87 18.13
C PRO A 128 -17.52 6.33 19.56
N GLN A 129 -16.44 6.70 20.24
CA GLN A 129 -16.46 6.75 21.70
C GLN A 129 -17.47 7.84 22.06
N THR A 130 -18.73 7.47 22.26
CA THR A 130 -19.60 8.22 23.17
C THR A 130 -19.55 7.55 24.52
N ASP A 131 -19.06 8.38 25.44
CA ASP A 131 -19.14 8.36 26.89
C ASP A 131 -20.42 7.71 27.45
N GLY A 132 -20.32 7.23 28.68
CA GLY A 132 -21.33 6.38 29.30
C GLY A 132 -22.71 7.02 29.43
N ASP A 133 -23.72 6.16 29.51
CA ASP A 133 -24.64 6.20 30.64
C ASP A 133 -25.23 4.82 30.89
N SER A 134 -25.17 4.44 32.16
CA SER A 134 -25.85 3.30 32.75
C SER A 134 -27.36 3.56 32.75
N CYS A 135 -28.15 2.57 32.33
CA CYS A 135 -29.49 2.26 32.86
C CYS A 135 -29.83 0.80 32.53
#